data_AF-A0A7C3TB12-F1
#
_entry.id   AF-A0A7C3TB12-F1
#
_cell.length_a   1.000
_cell.length_b   1.000
_cell.length_c   1.000
_cell.angle_alpha   90.00
_cell.angle_beta   90.00
_cell.angle_gamma   90.00
#
_symmetry.space_group_name_H-M   'P 1'
#
loop_
_entity.id
_entity.type
_entity.pdbx_description
1 polymer ?
#
loop_
_entity_poly.entity_id
_entity_poly.type
_entity_poly.pdbx_seq_one_letter_code
_entity_poly.pdbx_strand_id
1 'polypeptide(L)'
;MKPYLTPSAFTANLTGWERVGAAEFDCDRSVIHDGLASARIRIPVGAALAYQQIRRDFREDVRPGDEVRASVWVRSEGVDQDPGAYLALEILTTDGSRAAIFHSRTSQDNGARGWELLEASGQVPADGVRIRMSLILHAHGTAWFAGPALVRTSRPEPWPDLGDRPRQV
;
A
#
# COMPACT_ATOMS: atom_id res chain seq x y z
N MET A 1 -7.31 -17.33 -0.60
CA MET A 1 -6.62 -16.03 -0.76
C MET A 1 -5.27 -16.28 -1.41
N LYS A 2 -4.92 -15.52 -2.45
CA LYS A 2 -3.61 -15.64 -3.13
C LYS A 2 -2.77 -14.40 -2.82
N PRO A 3 -1.56 -14.53 -2.26
CA PRO A 3 -0.72 -13.36 -1.98
C PRO A 3 -0.06 -12.83 -3.26
N TYR A 4 -0.05 -11.50 -3.40
CA TYR A 4 0.88 -10.79 -4.27
C TYR A 4 2.17 -10.42 -3.51
N LEU A 5 2.03 -10.17 -2.20
CA LEU A 5 3.13 -9.94 -1.27
C LEU A 5 2.77 -10.57 0.08
N THR A 6 3.59 -11.51 0.53
CA THR A 6 3.56 -12.01 1.91
C THR A 6 4.29 -11.02 2.84
N PRO A 7 3.87 -10.86 4.12
CA PRO A 7 4.62 -10.05 5.07
C PRO A 7 6.10 -10.37 5.05
N SER A 8 6.93 -9.37 4.77
CA SER A 8 8.38 -9.53 4.66
C SER A 8 9.11 -8.30 5.18
N ALA A 9 10.34 -8.47 5.65
CA ALA A 9 11.19 -7.36 6.05
C ALA A 9 11.57 -6.51 4.83
N PHE A 10 11.73 -5.20 5.05
CA PHE A 10 12.41 -4.37 4.07
C PHE A 10 13.90 -4.73 4.03
N THR A 11 14.48 -4.72 2.84
CA THR A 11 15.91 -4.98 2.66
C THR A 11 16.72 -3.68 2.65
N ALA A 12 18.05 -3.81 2.76
CA ALA A 12 18.95 -2.67 2.62
C ALA A 12 18.65 -1.87 1.34
N ASN A 13 18.79 -0.54 1.42
CA ASN A 13 18.48 0.41 0.34
C ASN A 13 17.03 0.37 -0.17
N LEU A 14 16.12 -0.28 0.56
CA LEU A 14 14.73 -0.49 0.15
C LEU A 14 14.61 -1.17 -1.23
N THR A 15 15.53 -2.08 -1.55
CA THR A 15 15.54 -2.81 -2.83
C THR A 15 14.17 -3.45 -3.13
N GLY A 16 13.69 -3.25 -4.36
CA GLY A 16 12.36 -3.69 -4.80
C GLY A 16 11.24 -2.69 -4.52
N TRP A 17 11.55 -1.57 -3.87
CA TRP A 17 10.63 -0.46 -3.63
C TRP A 17 11.18 0.83 -4.25
N GLU A 18 10.31 1.57 -4.90
CA GLU A 18 10.59 2.90 -5.43
C GLU A 18 10.42 3.94 -4.32
N ARG A 19 11.30 4.94 -4.29
CA ARG A 19 11.22 6.10 -3.40
C ARG A 19 10.78 7.30 -4.22
N VAL A 20 9.76 8.01 -3.76
CA VAL A 20 9.18 9.16 -4.46
C VAL A 20 9.22 10.37 -3.55
N GLY A 21 9.83 11.45 -4.04
CA GLY A 21 10.00 12.71 -3.33
C GLY A 21 11.43 12.91 -2.81
N ALA A 22 11.59 13.91 -1.94
CA ALA A 22 12.89 14.42 -1.47
C ALA A 22 13.13 14.18 0.03
N ALA A 23 12.28 13.38 0.69
CA ALA A 23 12.49 12.98 2.07
C ALA A 23 13.70 12.08 2.26
N GLU A 24 14.06 11.88 3.51
CA GLU A 24 15.04 10.86 3.89
C GLU A 24 14.35 9.50 3.92
N PHE A 25 14.85 8.55 3.13
CA PHE A 25 14.34 7.18 3.04
C PHE A 25 15.40 6.20 3.48
N ASP A 26 15.05 5.24 4.34
CA ASP A 26 15.98 4.20 4.78
C ASP A 26 15.28 2.89 5.15
N CYS A 27 16.05 1.80 5.26
CA CYS A 27 15.67 0.57 5.91
C CYS A 27 16.22 0.58 7.35
N ASP A 28 15.35 0.78 8.34
CA ASP A 28 15.72 0.83 9.75
C ASP A 28 15.65 -0.57 10.35
N ARG A 29 16.83 -1.12 10.67
CA ARG A 29 16.99 -2.46 11.27
C ARG A 29 16.91 -2.44 12.80
N SER A 30 16.85 -1.26 13.41
CA SER A 30 16.71 -1.09 14.85
C SER A 30 15.24 -0.91 15.28
N VAL A 31 14.42 -0.36 14.39
CA VAL A 31 12.97 -0.23 14.58
C VAL A 31 12.28 -1.37 13.82
N ILE A 32 11.88 -2.42 14.54
CA ILE A 32 11.31 -3.65 13.96
C ILE A 32 9.90 -3.92 14.48
N HIS A 33 9.10 -4.62 13.67
CA HIS A 33 7.83 -5.22 14.09
C HIS A 33 7.89 -6.72 13.79
N ASP A 34 7.65 -7.57 14.78
CA ASP A 34 7.69 -9.04 14.64
C ASP A 34 8.95 -9.58 13.93
N GLY A 35 10.12 -9.01 14.25
CA GLY A 35 11.40 -9.40 13.63
C GLY A 35 11.62 -8.88 12.21
N LEU A 36 10.68 -8.11 11.66
CA LEU A 36 10.78 -7.53 10.32
C LEU A 36 11.35 -6.11 10.39
N ALA A 37 12.47 -5.88 9.69
CA ALA A 37 13.04 -4.55 9.52
C ALA A 37 12.06 -3.61 8.80
N SER A 38 12.02 -2.35 9.24
CA SER A 38 11.05 -1.37 8.76
C SER A 38 11.61 -0.46 7.67
N ALA A 39 10.73 0.06 6.84
CA ALA A 39 11.01 1.17 5.95
C ALA A 39 10.73 2.48 6.67
N ARG A 40 11.68 3.41 6.63
CA ARG A 40 11.59 4.72 7.28
C ARG A 40 11.42 5.82 6.23
N ILE A 41 10.47 6.72 6.48
CA ILE A 41 10.38 8.02 5.82
C ILE A 41 10.54 9.09 6.90
N ARG A 42 11.47 10.04 6.69
CA ARG A 42 11.63 11.21 7.56
C ARG A 42 11.58 12.50 6.75
N ILE A 43 10.71 13.41 7.18
CA ILE A 43 10.59 14.75 6.63
C ILE A 43 11.05 15.74 7.71
N PRO A 44 12.20 16.41 7.53
CA PRO A 44 12.68 17.41 8.50
C PRO A 44 11.69 18.55 8.67
N VAL A 45 11.59 19.09 9.90
CA VAL A 45 10.78 20.28 10.17
C VAL A 45 11.23 21.44 9.27
N GLY A 46 10.27 22.10 8.62
CA GLY A 46 10.51 23.22 7.72
C GLY A 46 10.86 22.82 6.29
N ALA A 47 10.97 21.53 5.98
CA ALA A 47 11.03 21.05 4.60
C ALA A 47 9.68 21.26 3.90
N ALA A 48 9.68 21.50 2.59
CA ALA A 48 8.44 21.58 1.83
C ALA A 48 7.70 20.23 1.88
N LEU A 49 6.44 20.26 2.32
CA LEU A 49 5.60 19.08 2.36
C LEU A 49 5.21 18.65 0.94
N ALA A 50 5.32 17.35 0.71
CA ALA A 50 4.80 16.66 -0.46
C ALA A 50 4.44 15.23 -0.04
N TYR A 51 3.72 14.51 -0.89
CA TYR A 51 3.40 13.10 -0.65
C TYR A 51 4.64 12.24 -0.87
N GLN A 52 5.45 12.06 0.18
CA GLN A 52 6.65 11.23 0.15
C GLN A 52 6.23 9.76 0.20
N GLN A 53 6.80 8.93 -0.66
CA GLN A 53 6.32 7.55 -0.82
C GLN A 53 7.45 6.54 -0.87
N ILE A 54 7.20 5.38 -0.27
CA ILE A 54 7.87 4.12 -0.59
C ILE A 54 6.81 3.24 -1.24
N ARG A 55 6.98 2.93 -2.52
CA ARG A 55 5.93 2.26 -3.30
C ARG A 55 6.43 1.08 -4.12
N ARG A 56 5.52 0.16 -4.42
CA ARG A 56 5.81 -1.00 -5.27
C ARG A 56 4.60 -1.35 -6.14
N ASP A 57 4.90 -1.68 -7.39
CA ASP A 57 3.92 -2.13 -8.38
C ASP A 57 3.84 -3.66 -8.43
N PHE A 58 2.62 -4.18 -8.56
CA PHE A 58 2.29 -5.59 -8.73
C PHE A 58 1.44 -5.73 -10.00
N ARG A 59 1.89 -6.59 -10.92
CA ARG A 59 1.27 -6.79 -12.25
C ARG A 59 0.93 -8.25 -12.54
N GLU A 60 1.55 -9.18 -11.83
CA GLU A 60 1.37 -10.61 -12.08
C GLU A 60 0.00 -11.07 -11.61
N ASP A 61 -0.81 -11.60 -12.51
CA ASP A 61 -2.15 -12.14 -12.20
C ASP A 61 -3.09 -11.13 -11.51
N VAL A 62 -2.98 -9.84 -11.87
CA VAL A 62 -3.99 -8.82 -11.59
C VAL A 62 -5.04 -8.87 -12.69
N ARG A 63 -6.32 -8.98 -12.32
CA ARG A 63 -7.42 -9.00 -13.29
C ARG A 63 -8.56 -8.09 -12.85
N PRO A 64 -9.31 -7.51 -13.80
CA PRO A 64 -10.58 -6.84 -13.50
C PRO A 64 -11.49 -7.70 -12.63
N GLY A 65 -12.14 -7.06 -11.66
CA GLY A 65 -13.05 -7.70 -10.70
C GLY A 65 -12.35 -8.34 -9.50
N ASP A 66 -11.02 -8.54 -9.51
CA ASP A 66 -10.28 -9.03 -8.33
C ASP A 66 -10.54 -8.10 -7.14
N GLU A 67 -10.89 -8.68 -5.99
CA GLU A 67 -10.92 -7.96 -4.71
C GLU A 67 -9.57 -8.12 -4.01
N VAL A 68 -9.04 -7.02 -3.53
CA VAL A 68 -7.69 -6.95 -2.97
C VAL A 68 -7.68 -6.23 -1.63
N ARG A 69 -6.78 -6.69 -0.73
CA ARG A 69 -6.52 -6.08 0.57
C ARG A 69 -5.02 -5.93 0.76
N ALA A 70 -4.61 -4.72 1.11
CA ALA A 70 -3.26 -4.39 1.51
C ALA A 70 -3.23 -4.06 3.00
N SER A 71 -2.15 -4.44 3.67
CA SER A 71 -1.93 -4.12 5.07
C SER A 71 -0.46 -3.82 5.36
N VAL A 72 -0.20 -2.98 6.35
CA VAL A 72 1.15 -2.66 6.83
C VAL A 72 1.07 -2.18 8.27
N TRP A 73 2.07 -2.52 9.09
CA TRP A 73 2.22 -1.93 10.42
C TRP A 73 2.90 -0.58 10.31
N VAL A 74 2.37 0.42 11.01
CA VAL A 74 2.95 1.77 11.09
C VAL A 74 3.32 2.12 12.52
N ARG A 75 4.44 2.79 12.69
CA ARG A 75 4.82 3.53 13.89
C ARG A 75 5.26 4.92 13.45
N SER A 76 4.99 5.94 14.26
CA SER A 76 5.38 7.31 13.94
C SER A 76 5.93 8.05 15.14
N GLU A 77 6.69 9.11 14.86
CA GLU A 77 7.26 10.00 15.86
C GLU A 77 7.32 11.43 15.30
N GLY A 78 6.82 12.39 16.09
CA GLY A 78 6.87 13.81 15.75
C GLY A 78 6.09 14.19 14.49
N VAL A 79 5.08 13.37 14.12
CA VAL A 79 4.15 13.69 13.03
C VAL A 79 3.23 14.82 13.50
N ASP A 80 3.31 15.95 12.82
CA ASP A 80 2.80 17.24 13.32
C ASP A 80 1.48 17.70 12.70
N GLN A 81 1.00 17.02 11.65
CA GLN A 81 -0.24 17.36 10.97
C GLN A 81 -0.84 16.20 10.16
N ASP A 82 -2.12 16.31 9.86
CA ASP A 82 -2.80 15.45 8.89
C ASP A 82 -2.31 15.74 7.45
N PRO A 83 -2.34 14.74 6.53
CA PRO A 83 -2.89 13.39 6.71
C PRO A 83 -1.93 12.40 7.40
N GLY A 84 -0.74 12.84 7.82
CA GLY A 84 0.23 12.02 8.55
C GLY A 84 0.78 10.84 7.73
N ALA A 85 0.95 9.70 8.41
CA ALA A 85 1.45 8.46 7.82
C ALA A 85 0.29 7.51 7.46
N TYR A 86 0.22 7.03 6.22
CA TYR A 86 -0.88 6.15 5.79
C TYR A 86 -0.50 5.21 4.64
N LEU A 87 -1.37 4.25 4.35
CA LEU A 87 -1.27 3.32 3.23
C LEU A 87 -2.27 3.71 2.13
N ALA A 88 -1.82 3.75 0.89
CA ALA A 88 -2.67 3.85 -0.28
C ALA A 88 -2.50 2.63 -1.20
N LEU A 89 -3.63 2.18 -1.76
CA LEU A 89 -3.71 1.16 -2.78
C LEU A 89 -4.26 1.80 -4.05
N GLU A 90 -3.41 1.94 -5.06
CA GLU A 90 -3.77 2.52 -6.34
C GLU A 90 -3.94 1.41 -7.37
N ILE A 91 -4.98 1.48 -8.20
CA ILE A 91 -5.12 0.62 -9.37
C ILE A 91 -4.80 1.44 -10.60
N LEU A 92 -3.86 0.96 -11.40
CA LEU A 92 -3.39 1.64 -12.59
C LEU A 92 -3.84 0.90 -13.86
N THR A 93 -4.13 1.68 -14.88
CA THR A 93 -4.41 1.19 -16.23
C THR A 93 -3.11 0.85 -16.96
N THR A 94 -3.23 0.36 -18.20
CA THR A 94 -2.10 -0.01 -19.05
C THR A 94 -1.17 1.18 -19.34
N ASP A 95 -1.71 2.39 -19.50
CA ASP A 95 -0.91 3.60 -19.79
C ASP A 95 -0.24 4.19 -18.53
N GLY A 96 -0.54 3.62 -17.35
CA GLY A 96 0.00 4.06 -16.06
C GLY A 96 -0.81 5.14 -15.36
N SER A 97 -1.93 5.59 -15.93
CA SER A 97 -2.91 6.43 -15.25
C SER A 97 -3.62 5.68 -14.13
N ARG A 98 -4.14 6.42 -13.15
CA ARG A 98 -4.81 5.86 -11.99
C ARG A 98 -6.30 5.67 -12.25
N ALA A 99 -6.73 4.41 -12.32
CA ALA A 99 -8.13 4.02 -12.46
C ALA A 99 -8.88 4.12 -11.12
N ALA A 100 -8.24 3.75 -10.01
CA ALA A 100 -8.84 3.80 -8.68
C ALA A 100 -7.79 4.06 -7.58
N ILE A 101 -8.26 4.51 -6.41
CA ILE A 101 -7.45 4.65 -5.20
C ILE A 101 -8.27 4.32 -3.96
N PHE A 102 -7.66 3.57 -3.04
CA PHE A 102 -8.23 3.20 -1.76
C PHE A 102 -7.21 3.54 -0.67
N HIS A 103 -7.67 4.14 0.43
CA HIS A 103 -6.80 4.58 1.52
C HIS A 103 -7.08 3.78 2.79
N SER A 104 -6.06 3.57 3.60
CA SER A 104 -6.27 3.33 5.02
C SER A 104 -6.80 4.59 5.70
N ARG A 105 -7.07 4.50 7.01
CA ARG A 105 -7.25 5.70 7.82
C ARG A 105 -6.03 6.64 7.65
N THR A 106 -6.31 7.92 7.46
CA THR A 106 -5.31 9.01 7.49
C THR A 106 -5.41 9.73 8.82
N SER A 107 -4.29 9.91 9.51
CA SER A 107 -4.22 10.67 10.74
C SER A 107 -2.77 10.96 11.10
N GLN A 108 -2.50 12.12 11.66
CA GLN A 108 -1.24 12.43 12.34
C GLN A 108 -0.93 11.46 13.49
N ASP A 109 -1.96 10.87 14.12
CA ASP A 109 -1.81 9.99 15.27
C ASP A 109 -1.53 8.52 14.89
N ASN A 110 -1.58 8.16 13.60
CA ASN A 110 -1.32 6.81 13.12
C ASN A 110 0.05 6.32 13.59
N GLY A 111 0.08 5.30 14.45
CA GLY A 111 1.32 4.74 14.99
C GLY A 111 2.04 5.60 16.04
N ALA A 112 1.44 6.69 16.53
CA ALA A 112 2.09 7.61 17.49
C ALA A 112 2.26 7.01 18.90
N ARG A 113 1.51 5.94 19.22
CA ARG A 113 1.51 5.26 20.53
C ARG A 113 2.10 3.85 20.48
N GLY A 114 2.81 3.51 19.41
CA GLY A 114 3.31 2.18 19.14
C GLY A 114 2.93 1.70 17.75
N TRP A 115 3.12 0.41 17.49
CA TRP A 115 2.77 -0.17 16.19
C TRP A 115 1.24 -0.30 16.05
N GLU A 116 0.73 0.17 14.93
CA GLU A 116 -0.68 0.11 14.56
C GLU A 116 -0.83 -0.50 13.15
N LEU A 117 -1.85 -1.32 12.94
CA LEU A 117 -2.12 -1.91 11.63
C LEU A 117 -2.93 -0.94 10.77
N LEU A 118 -2.40 -0.61 9.59
CA LEU A 118 -3.12 0.10 8.54
C LEU A 118 -3.57 -0.88 7.47
N GLU A 119 -4.80 -0.69 6.98
CA GLU A 119 -5.38 -1.54 5.95
C GLU A 119 -6.15 -0.72 4.92
N ALA A 120 -6.02 -1.12 3.65
CA ALA A 120 -6.80 -0.58 2.55
C ALA A 120 -7.31 -1.76 1.70
N SER A 121 -8.56 -1.71 1.28
CA SER A 121 -9.17 -2.75 0.43
C SER A 121 -9.96 -2.12 -0.70
N GLY A 122 -10.04 -2.82 -1.83
CA GLY A 122 -10.75 -2.34 -3.00
C GLY A 122 -10.89 -3.40 -4.08
N GLN A 123 -11.62 -3.04 -5.13
CA GLN A 123 -11.83 -3.89 -6.30
C GLN A 123 -11.07 -3.32 -7.49
N VAL A 124 -10.47 -4.19 -8.30
CA VAL A 124 -9.82 -3.83 -9.57
C VAL A 124 -10.90 -3.48 -10.61
N PRO A 125 -10.95 -2.24 -11.14
CA PRO A 125 -11.92 -1.84 -12.18
C PRO A 125 -11.63 -2.53 -13.53
N ALA A 126 -12.54 -2.35 -14.49
CA ALA A 126 -12.52 -3.00 -15.81
C ALA A 126 -11.22 -2.79 -16.59
N ASP A 127 -10.58 -1.63 -16.43
CA ASP A 127 -9.35 -1.20 -17.10
C ASP A 127 -8.10 -1.36 -16.21
N GLY A 128 -8.26 -1.86 -14.98
CA GLY A 128 -7.18 -2.03 -14.02
C GLY A 128 -6.31 -3.24 -14.33
N VAL A 129 -5.01 -3.02 -14.52
CA VAL A 129 -4.03 -4.07 -14.86
C VAL A 129 -2.85 -4.14 -13.88
N ARG A 130 -2.76 -3.19 -12.96
CA ARG A 130 -1.64 -3.09 -12.03
C ARG A 130 -2.10 -2.53 -10.69
N ILE A 131 -1.61 -3.11 -9.62
CA ILE A 131 -1.83 -2.62 -8.25
C ILE A 131 -0.55 -1.94 -7.80
N ARG A 132 -0.65 -0.73 -7.25
CA ARG A 132 0.45 -0.02 -6.61
C ARG A 132 0.14 0.14 -5.13
N MET A 133 1.03 -0.41 -4.30
CA MET A 133 1.01 -0.20 -2.86
C MET A 133 1.95 0.95 -2.54
N SER A 134 1.43 2.01 -1.91
CA SER A 134 2.18 3.21 -1.56
C SER A 134 2.11 3.45 -0.05
N LEU A 135 3.28 3.46 0.59
CA LEU A 135 3.47 3.83 1.99
C LEU A 135 3.83 5.30 2.03
N ILE A 136 3.01 6.12 2.68
CA ILE A 136 3.04 7.57 2.50
C ILE A 136 3.25 8.26 3.84
N LEU A 137 4.11 9.28 3.84
CA LEU A 137 4.16 10.30 4.89
C LEU A 137 3.96 11.68 4.24
N HIS A 138 2.99 12.42 4.75
CA HIS A 138 2.74 13.80 4.33
C HIS A 138 2.55 14.72 5.55
N ALA A 139 3.62 14.84 6.34
CA ALA A 139 3.75 15.69 7.50
C ALA A 139 5.23 15.72 7.89
N HIS A 140 5.68 16.72 8.66
CA HIS A 140 7.02 16.63 9.24
C HIS A 140 7.08 15.47 10.23
N GLY A 141 8.27 15.02 10.57
CA GLY A 141 8.47 13.90 11.50
C GLY A 141 8.94 12.64 10.81
N THR A 142 8.74 11.50 11.48
CA THR A 142 9.23 10.20 11.02
C THR A 142 8.11 9.16 11.08
N ALA A 143 8.02 8.34 10.04
CA ALA A 143 7.16 7.15 10.00
C ALA A 143 7.98 5.92 9.63
N TRP A 144 7.71 4.81 10.32
CA TRP A 144 8.25 3.50 10.04
C TRP A 144 7.12 2.57 9.63
N PHE A 145 7.35 1.79 8.59
CA PHE A 145 6.41 0.81 8.06
C PHE A 145 7.03 -0.58 8.09
N ALA A 146 6.30 -1.59 8.56
CA ALA A 146 6.82 -2.95 8.68
C ALA A 146 5.80 -4.01 8.21
N GLY A 147 6.32 -5.13 7.70
CA GLY A 147 5.51 -6.26 7.26
C GLY A 147 4.43 -5.93 6.23
N PRO A 148 4.75 -5.22 5.12
CA PRO A 148 3.78 -4.96 4.07
C PRO A 148 3.25 -6.27 3.50
N ALA A 149 1.94 -6.35 3.30
CA ALA A 149 1.28 -7.48 2.67
C ALA A 149 0.23 -7.01 1.68
N LEU A 150 0.03 -7.80 0.63
CA LEU A 150 -0.99 -7.58 -0.39
C LEU A 150 -1.54 -8.94 -0.83
N VAL A 151 -2.85 -9.10 -0.73
CA VAL A 151 -3.54 -10.35 -1.07
C VAL A 151 -4.73 -10.09 -1.97
N ARG A 152 -5.00 -11.04 -2.88
CA ARG A 152 -6.31 -11.19 -3.51
C ARG A 152 -7.23 -11.95 -2.56
N THR A 153 -8.30 -11.29 -2.11
CA THR A 153 -9.30 -11.84 -1.20
C THR A 153 -10.32 -12.67 -1.96
N SER A 154 -10.76 -12.19 -3.14
CA SER A 154 -11.66 -12.92 -4.03
C SER A 154 -11.35 -12.63 -5.50
N ARG A 155 -11.80 -13.56 -6.36
CA ARG A 155 -11.91 -13.35 -7.81
C ARG A 155 -13.30 -13.83 -8.18
N PRO A 156 -14.22 -12.94 -8.59
CA PRO A 156 -15.50 -13.39 -9.10
C PRO A 156 -15.23 -14.24 -10.36
N GLU A 157 -15.72 -15.46 -10.36
CA GLU A 157 -15.77 -16.24 -11.58
C GLU A 157 -16.82 -15.60 -12.50
N PRO A 158 -16.51 -15.34 -13.77
CA PRO A 158 -17.55 -14.96 -14.72
C PRO A 158 -18.60 -16.06 -14.71
N TRP A 159 -19.88 -15.66 -14.67
CA TRP A 159 -20.95 -16.62 -14.89
C TRP A 159 -20.68 -17.34 -16.23
N PRO A 160 -20.79 -18.68 -16.28
CA PRO A 160 -20.61 -19.39 -17.53
C PRO A 160 -21.59 -18.81 -18.55
N ASP A 161 -21.08 -18.45 -19.72
CA ASP A 161 -21.93 -18.09 -20.84
C ASP A 161 -22.77 -19.33 -21.18
N LEU A 162 -24.05 -19.29 -20.83
CA LEU A 162 -25.00 -20.36 -21.12
C LEU A 162 -25.38 -20.38 -22.61
N GLY A 163 -24.91 -19.41 -23.41
CA GLY A 163 -25.34 -19.19 -24.79
C GLY A 163 -26.85 -18.98 -24.88
N ASP A 164 -27.41 -19.23 -26.06
CA ASP A 164 -28.86 -19.22 -26.29
C ASP A 164 -29.61 -20.44 -25.72
N ARG A 165 -29.02 -21.18 -24.74
CA ARG A 165 -29.69 -22.35 -24.19
C ARG A 165 -30.98 -21.94 -23.50
N PRO A 166 -32.15 -22.39 -23.97
CA PRO A 166 -33.42 -22.05 -23.34
C PRO A 166 -33.41 -22.57 -21.91
N ARG A 167 -33.69 -21.69 -20.95
CA ARG A 167 -33.89 -22.07 -19.56
C ARG A 167 -35.19 -22.89 -19.51
N GLN A 168 -35.08 -24.20 -19.30
CA GLN A 168 -36.25 -24.97 -18.89
C GLN A 168 -36.61 -24.53 -17.47
N VAL A 169 -37.82 -23.98 -17.35
CA VAL A 169 -38.47 -23.60 -16.10
C VAL A 169 -39.12 -24.82 -15.49
#